data_AF-A0A1F4NRY1-F1
#
_entry.id   AF-A0A1F4NRY1-F1
#
_cell.length_a   1.000
_cell.length_b   1.000
_cell.length_c   1.000
_cell.angle_alpha   90.00
_cell.angle_beta   90.00
_cell.angle_gamma   90.00
#
_symmetry.space_group_name_H-M   'P 1'
#
loop_
_entity.id
_entity.type
_entity.pdbx_description
1 polymer ?
#
loop_
_entity_poly.entity_id
_entity_poly.type
_entity_poly.pdbx_seq_one_letter_code
_entity_poly.pdbx_strand_id
1 'polypeptide(L)'
;MRLQLEHGERVQWGEDFGELSISGFIKNARNFNPGDPTMVLLEDDWFEENMYALPGNVHLVSTSSFLNGLERHGLIKSAKAIKDLIVSKRPGFRVDHLLDQQAGKIVQGTTWVPSFRPRLS
;
A
#
# COMPACT_ATOMS: atom_id res chain seq x y z
N MET A 1 -13.92 -11.61 26.05
CA MET A 1 -13.05 -12.57 26.74
C MET A 1 -11.93 -11.78 27.39
N ARG A 2 -11.87 -11.71 28.72
CA ARG A 2 -10.93 -10.87 29.48
C ARG A 2 -9.85 -11.80 30.03
N LEU A 3 -8.64 -11.77 29.47
CA LEU A 3 -7.49 -12.48 30.04
C LEU A 3 -6.83 -11.52 31.02
N GLN A 4 -7.02 -11.77 32.31
CA GLN A 4 -6.11 -11.27 33.34
C GLN A 4 -4.84 -12.13 33.26
N LEU A 5 -3.71 -11.49 32.99
CA LEU A 5 -2.41 -12.15 32.98
C LEU A 5 -1.71 -11.84 34.30
N GLU A 6 -1.20 -12.88 34.96
CA GLU A 6 -0.34 -12.75 36.13
C GLU A 6 1.03 -12.18 35.76
N HIS A 7 1.70 -11.67 36.79
CA HIS A 7 2.95 -10.92 36.79
C HIS A 7 4.01 -11.39 35.77
N GLY A 8 4.43 -10.48 34.89
CA GLY A 8 5.78 -10.48 34.33
C GLY A 8 6.02 -11.25 33.02
N GLU A 9 5.01 -11.91 32.44
CA GLU A 9 5.18 -12.52 31.13
C GLU A 9 5.19 -11.45 30.02
N ARG A 10 6.30 -11.37 29.28
CA ARG A 10 6.35 -10.61 28.04
C ARG A 10 5.37 -11.26 27.07
N VAL A 11 4.32 -10.53 26.71
CA VAL A 11 3.43 -10.91 25.61
C VAL A 11 4.30 -11.07 24.36
N GLN A 12 4.55 -12.31 23.95
CA GLN A 12 4.97 -12.59 22.58
C GLN A 12 3.76 -12.31 21.70
N TRP A 13 3.70 -11.07 21.21
CA TRP A 13 2.89 -10.78 20.05
C TRP A 13 3.41 -11.69 18.94
N GLY A 14 2.56 -12.58 18.41
CA GLY A 14 2.90 -13.29 17.18
C GLY A 14 3.37 -12.28 16.15
N GLU A 15 4.43 -12.61 15.42
CA GLU A 15 5.14 -11.69 14.50
C GLU A 15 4.20 -11.01 13.48
N ASP A 16 2.98 -11.55 13.30
CA ASP A 16 2.03 -11.18 12.26
C ASP A 16 0.88 -10.26 12.72
N PHE A 17 0.77 -9.88 14.01
CA PHE A 17 -0.37 -9.06 14.47
C PHE A 17 -0.45 -7.69 13.79
N GLY A 18 0.70 -7.08 13.51
CA GLY A 18 0.79 -5.82 12.77
C GLY A 18 0.27 -5.97 11.35
N GLU A 19 0.76 -6.98 10.63
CA GLU A 19 0.36 -7.28 9.26
C GLU A 19 -1.14 -7.61 9.17
N LEU A 20 -1.66 -8.42 10.08
CA LEU A 20 -3.09 -8.76 10.16
C LEU A 20 -3.97 -7.51 10.35
N SER A 21 -3.52 -6.53 11.13
CA SER A 21 -4.27 -5.30 11.36
C SER A 21 -4.32 -4.40 10.12
N ILE A 22 -3.18 -4.24 9.43
CA ILE A 22 -3.07 -3.47 8.18
C ILE A 22 -3.90 -4.15 7.10
N SER A 23 -3.89 -5.48 7.07
CA SER A 23 -4.65 -6.29 6.14
C SER A 23 -6.16 -6.17 6.36
N GLY A 24 -6.60 -6.20 7.61
CA GLY A 24 -7.99 -5.94 7.97
C GLY A 24 -8.44 -4.55 7.53
N PHE A 25 -7.60 -3.54 7.74
CA PHE A 25 -7.87 -2.18 7.29
C PHE A 25 -8.00 -2.09 5.76
N ILE A 26 -7.06 -2.65 5.00
CA ILE A 26 -7.10 -2.60 3.52
C ILE A 26 -8.26 -3.42 2.97
N LYS A 27 -8.59 -4.58 3.57
CA LYS A 27 -9.79 -5.37 3.21
C LYS A 27 -11.06 -4.55 3.42
N ASN A 28 -11.17 -3.86 4.56
CA ASN A 28 -12.31 -2.98 4.84
C ASN A 28 -12.38 -1.83 3.83
N ALA A 29 -11.26 -1.14 3.58
CA ALA A 29 -11.20 -0.03 2.63
C ALA A 29 -11.66 -0.46 1.22
N ARG A 30 -11.23 -1.64 0.74
CA ARG A 30 -11.62 -2.20 -0.57
C ARG A 30 -13.11 -2.51 -0.70
N ASN A 31 -13.78 -2.85 0.40
CA ASN A 31 -15.20 -3.21 0.41
C ASN A 31 -16.13 -1.99 0.46
N PHE A 32 -15.60 -0.77 0.69
CA PHE A 32 -16.38 0.46 0.61
C PHE A 32 -16.58 0.86 -0.86
N ASN A 33 -17.65 0.36 -1.47
CA ASN A 33 -18.13 0.86 -2.76
C ASN A 33 -19.61 1.28 -2.64
N PRO A 34 -19.96 2.56 -2.89
CA PRO A 34 -19.08 3.68 -3.25
C PRO A 34 -18.22 4.16 -2.06
N GLY A 35 -17.00 4.61 -2.36
CA GLY A 35 -16.04 5.10 -1.36
C GLY A 35 -14.87 5.87 -1.98
N ASP A 36 -14.03 6.47 -1.12
CA ASP A 36 -12.87 7.26 -1.56
C ASP A 36 -11.80 6.35 -2.21
N PRO A 37 -11.32 6.66 -3.42
CA PRO A 37 -10.22 5.95 -4.04
C PRO A 37 -8.99 6.05 -3.14
N THR A 38 -8.42 4.89 -2.82
CA THR A 38 -7.26 4.80 -1.93
C THR A 38 -6.10 4.21 -2.70
N MET A 39 -4.92 4.82 -2.58
CA MET A 39 -3.68 4.24 -3.09
C MET A 39 -2.90 3.63 -1.93
N VAL A 40 -2.50 2.37 -2.07
CA VAL A 40 -1.66 1.67 -1.09
C VAL A 40 -0.28 1.47 -1.69
N LEU A 41 0.72 2.04 -1.03
CA LEU A 41 2.13 1.81 -1.31
C LEU A 41 2.60 0.60 -0.52
N LEU A 42 3.11 -0.41 -1.22
CA LEU A 42 3.56 -1.66 -0.62
C LEU A 42 4.98 -2.02 -1.05
N GLU A 43 5.60 -2.83 -0.22
CA GLU A 43 6.99 -3.28 -0.40
C GLU A 43 7.14 -4.80 -0.36
N ASP A 44 6.03 -5.50 -0.07
CA ASP A 44 5.99 -6.93 0.17
C ASP A 44 4.87 -7.60 -0.64
N ASP A 45 5.09 -8.85 -1.01
CA ASP A 45 4.23 -9.67 -1.85
C ASP A 45 3.03 -10.22 -1.07
N TRP A 46 3.06 -10.17 0.27
CA TRP A 46 1.99 -10.67 1.12
C TRP A 46 0.61 -10.15 0.70
N PHE A 47 0.53 -8.87 0.29
CA PHE A 47 -0.71 -8.26 -0.21
C PHE A 47 -1.15 -8.81 -1.57
N GLU A 48 -0.22 -9.17 -2.44
CA GLU A 48 -0.53 -9.79 -3.73
C GLU A 48 -1.10 -11.19 -3.53
N GLU A 49 -0.47 -11.98 -2.64
CA GLU A 49 -0.85 -13.36 -2.36
C GLU A 49 -2.20 -13.47 -1.62
N ASN A 50 -2.49 -12.54 -0.70
CA ASN A 50 -3.64 -12.64 0.21
C ASN A 50 -4.85 -11.77 -0.18
N MET A 51 -4.75 -10.96 -1.24
CA MET A 51 -5.84 -10.04 -1.63
C MET A 51 -6.36 -10.20 -3.07
N TYR A 52 -6.01 -11.29 -3.74
CA TYR A 52 -6.47 -11.63 -5.08
C TYR A 52 -7.93 -12.09 -5.06
N ALA A 53 -8.92 -11.19 -5.22
CA ALA A 53 -10.25 -11.50 -5.79
C ALA A 53 -11.33 -10.39 -5.71
N LEU A 54 -11.18 -9.31 -4.94
CA LEU A 54 -12.33 -8.41 -4.68
C LEU A 54 -12.32 -7.12 -5.53
N PRO A 55 -13.37 -6.82 -6.31
CA PRO A 55 -13.49 -5.53 -6.99
C PRO A 55 -13.64 -4.42 -5.93
N GLY A 56 -12.77 -3.41 -5.97
CA GLY A 56 -12.75 -2.33 -4.99
C GLY A 56 -12.10 -1.05 -5.52
N ASN A 57 -12.20 0.01 -4.73
CA ASN A 57 -11.70 1.37 -4.95
C ASN A 57 -10.20 1.57 -4.61
N VAL A 58 -9.43 0.50 -4.47
CA VAL A 58 -8.02 0.57 -4.03
C VAL A 58 -7.06 0.28 -5.16
N HIS A 59 -6.12 1.20 -5.39
CA HIS A 59 -4.98 1.04 -6.29
C HIS A 59 -3.79 0.53 -5.46
N LEU A 60 -3.24 -0.61 -5.84
CA LEU A 60 -2.04 -1.16 -5.22
C LEU A 60 -0.81 -0.82 -6.07
N VAL A 61 0.21 -0.23 -5.46
CA VAL A 61 1.43 0.15 -6.16
C VAL A 61 2.65 -0.19 -5.30
N SER A 62 3.65 -0.84 -5.89
CA SER A 62 4.90 -1.07 -5.16
C SER A 62 5.72 0.21 -5.04
N THR A 63 6.53 0.34 -3.98
CA THR A 63 7.46 1.47 -3.83
C THR A 63 8.36 1.62 -5.06
N SER A 64 8.82 0.50 -5.64
CA SER A 64 9.66 0.51 -6.84
C SER A 64 8.91 1.03 -8.09
N SER A 65 7.63 0.68 -8.25
CA SER A 65 6.77 1.20 -9.32
C SER A 65 6.43 2.67 -9.14
N PHE A 66 6.17 3.09 -7.89
CA PHE A 66 5.89 4.48 -7.55
C PHE A 66 7.06 5.40 -7.91
N LEU A 67 8.29 5.02 -7.52
CA LEU A 67 9.49 5.77 -7.88
C LEU A 67 9.68 5.86 -9.40
N ASN A 68 9.46 4.76 -10.13
CA ASN A 68 9.48 4.77 -11.60
C ASN A 68 8.41 5.72 -12.18
N GLY A 69 7.25 5.83 -11.54
CA GLY A 69 6.21 6.79 -11.90
C GLY A 69 6.67 8.23 -11.72
N LEU A 70 7.24 8.56 -10.55
CA LEU A 70 7.74 9.90 -10.26
C LEU A 70 8.82 10.36 -11.25
N GLU A 71 9.74 9.46 -11.65
CA GLU A 71 10.75 9.76 -12.67
C GLU A 71 10.10 10.02 -14.04
N ARG A 72 9.16 9.17 -14.46
CA ARG A 72 8.41 9.36 -15.72
C ARG A 72 7.66 10.68 -15.78
N HIS A 73 7.20 11.20 -14.64
CA HIS A 73 6.53 12.49 -14.53
C HIS A 73 7.48 13.67 -14.30
N GLY A 74 8.80 13.46 -14.29
CA GLY A 74 9.80 14.51 -14.10
C GLY A 74 9.85 15.08 -12.68
N LEU A 75 9.24 14.41 -11.69
CA LEU A 75 9.22 14.84 -10.29
C LEU A 75 10.51 14.48 -9.55
N ILE A 76 11.22 13.45 -10.01
CA ILE A 76 12.56 13.08 -9.54
C ILE A 76 13.49 12.85 -10.74
N LYS A 77 14.80 12.99 -10.50
CA LYS A 77 15.82 12.84 -11.56
C LYS A 77 16.13 11.39 -11.92
N SER A 78 16.09 10.47 -10.96
CA SER A 78 16.39 9.06 -11.19
C SER A 78 15.77 8.18 -10.10
N ALA A 79 14.83 7.31 -10.48
CA ALA A 79 14.29 6.31 -9.58
C ALA A 79 15.38 5.31 -9.17
N LYS A 80 16.24 4.92 -10.12
CA LYS A 80 17.35 3.99 -9.87
C LYS A 80 18.26 4.48 -8.74
N ALA A 81 18.71 5.74 -8.79
CA ALA A 81 19.60 6.28 -7.76
C ALA A 81 18.95 6.24 -6.36
N ILE A 82 17.65 6.51 -6.27
CA ILE A 82 16.91 6.43 -5.00
C ILE A 82 16.79 4.97 -4.53
N LYS A 83 16.48 4.03 -5.43
CA LYS A 83 16.42 2.60 -5.09
C LYS A 83 17.77 2.08 -4.60
N ASP A 84 18.87 2.44 -5.27
CA ASP A 84 20.23 2.06 -4.84
C ASP A 84 20.54 2.60 -3.43
N LEU A 85 20.12 3.83 -3.12
CA LEU A 85 20.24 4.41 -1.78
C LEU A 85 19.41 3.64 -0.75
N ILE A 86 18.18 3.25 -1.08
CA ILE A 86 17.32 2.45 -0.18
C ILE A 86 17.99 1.10 0.09
N VAL A 87 18.46 0.40 -0.94
CA VAL A 87 19.17 -0.88 -0.80
C VAL A 87 20.39 -0.75 0.12
N SER A 88 21.16 0.34 -0.02
CA SER A 88 22.34 0.57 0.84
C SER A 88 22.02 0.68 2.33
N LYS A 89 20.77 1.05 2.67
CA LYS A 89 20.28 1.16 4.06
C LYS A 89 19.46 -0.05 4.48
N ARG A 90 18.81 -0.71 3.53
CA ARG A 90 17.96 -1.87 3.73
C ARG A 90 18.23 -2.89 2.62
N PRO A 91 19.16 -3.83 2.83
CA PRO A 91 19.51 -4.83 1.84
C PRO A 91 18.34 -5.71 1.38
N GLY A 92 17.29 -5.86 2.21
CA GLY A 92 16.06 -6.58 1.89
C GLY A 92 15.05 -5.79 1.06
N PHE A 93 15.38 -4.59 0.57
CA PHE A 93 14.50 -3.82 -0.31
C PHE A 93 14.42 -4.45 -1.70
N ARG A 94 13.20 -4.60 -2.21
CA ARG A 94 12.93 -5.28 -3.49
C ARG A 94 12.89 -4.28 -4.64
N VAL A 95 14.04 -4.09 -5.26
CA VAL A 95 14.22 -3.16 -6.39
C VAL A 95 13.38 -3.57 -7.60
N ASP A 96 13.27 -4.89 -7.84
CA ASP A 96 12.64 -5.46 -9.03
C ASP A 96 11.18 -5.87 -8.81
N HIS A 97 10.63 -5.66 -7.61
CA HIS A 97 9.22 -5.90 -7.34
C HIS A 97 8.38 -4.75 -7.91
N LEU A 98 7.76 -4.99 -9.07
CA LEU A 98 7.01 -4.00 -9.84
C LEU A 98 5.53 -4.33 -9.87
N LEU A 99 4.79 -3.76 -8.92
CA LEU A 99 3.33 -3.82 -8.89
C LEU A 99 2.74 -2.46 -9.23
N ASP A 100 1.79 -2.45 -10.15
CA ASP A 100 0.94 -1.30 -10.47
C ASP A 100 -0.45 -1.83 -10.86
N GLN A 101 -1.22 -2.16 -9.84
CA GLN A 101 -2.56 -2.71 -10.00
C GLN A 101 -3.60 -1.63 -9.72
N GLN A 102 -4.18 -1.12 -10.80
CA GLN A 102 -5.27 -0.16 -10.73
C GLN A 102 -6.46 -0.72 -9.95
N ALA A 103 -7.17 0.17 -9.26
CA ALA A 103 -8.47 -0.15 -8.70
C ALA A 103 -9.40 -0.71 -9.79
N GLY A 104 -10.23 -1.68 -9.43
CA GLY A 104 -11.24 -2.21 -10.35
C GLY A 104 -12.17 -1.08 -10.81
N LYS A 105 -12.57 -1.09 -12.09
CA LYS A 105 -13.49 -0.08 -12.65
C LYS A 105 -14.80 -0.11 -11.86
N ILE A 106 -15.07 0.93 -11.07
CA ILE A 106 -16.29 1.02 -10.28
C ILE A 106 -17.47 1.21 -11.24
N VAL A 107 -18.30 0.19 -11.39
CA VAL A 107 -19.47 0.18 -12.30
C VAL A 107 -20.43 1.35 -12.02
N GLN A 108 -20.45 1.86 -10.78
CA GLN A 108 -21.30 2.95 -10.31
C GLN A 108 -20.59 4.32 -10.21
N GLY A 109 -19.32 4.42 -10.60
CA GLY A 109 -18.50 5.63 -10.43
C GLY A 109 -17.98 5.84 -9.01
N THR A 110 -17.20 6.89 -8.79
CA THR A 110 -16.71 7.30 -7.46
C THR A 110 -17.35 8.64 -7.07
N THR A 111 -17.70 8.82 -5.79
CA THR A 111 -18.12 10.12 -5.24
C THR A 111 -16.93 11.05 -4.95
N TRP A 112 -15.71 10.59 -5.20
CA TRP A 112 -14.50 11.31 -4.89
C TRP A 112 -14.32 12.53 -5.78
N VAL A 113 -13.95 13.63 -5.13
CA VAL A 113 -13.59 14.88 -5.78
C VAL A 113 -12.15 15.19 -5.36
N PRO A 114 -11.24 15.52 -6.30
CA PRO A 114 -9.88 15.91 -5.93
C PRO A 114 -9.91 17.09 -4.95
N SER A 115 -9.31 16.91 -3.77
CA SER A 115 -9.11 18.00 -2.81
C SER A 115 -7.99 18.94 -3.28
N PHE A 116 -7.04 18.43 -4.06
CA PHE A 116 -6.00 19.22 -4.70
C PHE A 116 -6.52 19.85 -6.00
N ARG A 117 -6.57 21.19 -6.03
CA ARG A 117 -6.76 21.95 -7.27
C ARG A 117 -5.38 22.37 -7.79
N PRO A 118 -4.86 21.78 -8.88
CA PRO A 118 -3.63 22.30 -9.47
C PRO A 118 -3.86 23.76 -9.84
N ARG A 119 -3.00 24.66 -9.35
CA ARG A 119 -2.98 26.03 -9.87
C ARG A 119 -2.52 25.92 -11.32
N LEU A 120 -3.42 26.20 -12.24
CA LEU A 120 -3.07 26.40 -13.64
C LEU A 120 -2.13 27.61 -13.68
N SER A 121 -0.88 27.37 -14.07
CA SER A 121 0.09 28.40 -14.48
C SER A 121 -0.06 28.69 -15.96
#